data_AF-A0A0W0TZ02-F1
#
_entry.id   AF-A0A0W0TZ02-F1
#
_cell.length_a   1.000
_cell.length_b   1.000
_cell.length_c   1.000
_cell.angle_alpha   90.00
_cell.angle_beta   90.00
_cell.angle_gamma   90.00
#
_symmetry.space_group_name_H-M   'P 1'
#
loop_
_entity.id
_entity.type
_entity.pdbx_description
1 polymer ?
#
loop_
_entity_poly.entity_id
_entity_poly.type
_entity_poly.pdbx_seq_one_letter_code
_entity_poly.pdbx_strand_id
1 'polypeptide(L)' 'MSLGDFSSKSFKQRVYIHALINHVKINTDIMAGLLEVPLELIENVYAGKALLDDNSSLKLLKLIAIYSKPS' A
#
# COMPACT_ATOMS: atom_id res chain seq x y z
N MET A 1 7.03 -18.89 0.64
CA MET A 1 7.35 -17.62 -0.05
C MET A 1 8.86 -17.47 -0.03
N SER A 2 9.52 -17.21 -1.17
CA SER A 2 10.96 -16.99 -1.16
C SER A 2 11.30 -15.60 -0.58
N LEU A 3 12.53 -15.41 -0.11
CA LEU A 3 13.03 -14.09 0.33
C LEU A 3 12.94 -13.03 -0.79
N GLY A 4 13.14 -13.45 -2.05
CA GLY A 4 12.98 -12.57 -3.22
C GLY A 4 11.54 -12.12 -3.43
N ASP A 5 10.57 -13.04 -3.26
CA ASP A 5 9.15 -12.72 -3.41
C ASP A 5 8.68 -11.73 -2.33
N PHE A 6 9.10 -11.93 -1.07
CA PHE A 6 8.78 -11.03 0.03
C PHE A 6 9.33 -9.62 -0.23
N SER A 7 10.61 -9.52 -0.59
CA SER A 7 11.28 -8.24 -0.84
C SER A 7 10.60 -7.46 -1.97
N SER A 8 10.28 -8.13 -3.08
CA SER A 8 9.61 -7.48 -4.21
C SER A 8 8.18 -7.04 -3.90
N LYS A 9 7.39 -7.85 -3.18
CA LYS A 9 6.05 -7.48 -2.72
C LYS A 9 6.09 -6.29 -1.76
N SER A 10 6.99 -6.34 -0.77
CA SER A 10 7.18 -5.27 0.22
C SER A 10 7.54 -3.95 -0.46
N PHE A 11 8.50 -3.98 -1.37
CA PHE A 11 8.91 -2.80 -2.12
C PHE A 11 7.75 -2.16 -2.89
N LYS A 12 6.98 -2.96 -3.64
CA LYS A 12 5.82 -2.46 -4.41
C LYS A 12 4.77 -1.82 -3.51
N GLN A 13 4.37 -2.50 -2.43
CA GLN A 13 3.37 -1.98 -1.49
C GLN A 13 3.85 -0.67 -0.86
N ARG A 14 5.11 -0.58 -0.46
CA ARG A 14 5.70 0.65 0.10
C ARG A 14 5.73 1.80 -0.89
N VAL A 15 6.11 1.55 -2.14
CA VAL A 15 6.08 2.56 -3.20
C VAL A 15 4.66 3.08 -3.43
N TYR A 16 3.68 2.18 -3.42
CA TYR A 16 2.29 2.57 -3.62
C TYR A 16 1.76 3.42 -2.46
N ILE A 17 1.99 2.99 -1.22
CA ILE A 17 1.60 3.77 -0.04
C ILE A 17 2.32 5.13 -0.04
N HIS A 18 3.62 5.16 -0.36
CA HIS A 18 4.39 6.39 -0.45
C HIS A 18 3.77 7.38 -1.43
N ALA A 19 3.38 6.92 -2.62
CA ALA A 19 2.82 7.79 -3.64
C ALA A 19 1.40 8.26 -3.30
N LEU A 20 0.57 7.41 -2.69
CA LEU A 20 -0.74 7.82 -2.19
C LEU A 20 -0.63 8.92 -1.13
N ILE A 21 0.33 8.82 -0.22
CA ILE A 21 0.56 9.85 0.81
C ILE A 21 1.11 11.14 0.20
N ASN A 22 2.19 11.04 -0.59
CA ASN A 22 2.97 12.21 -0.96
C ASN A 22 2.49 12.91 -2.24
N HIS A 23 1.92 12.17 -3.19
CA HIS A 23 1.47 12.71 -4.46
C HIS A 23 -0.05 12.86 -4.53
N VAL A 24 -0.80 11.87 -4.02
CA VAL A 24 -2.27 11.92 -4.05
C VAL A 24 -2.86 12.60 -2.80
N LYS A 25 -2.08 12.72 -1.71
CA LYS A 25 -2.50 13.30 -0.43
C LYS A 25 -3.63 12.51 0.24
N ILE A 26 -3.60 11.19 0.14
CA ILE A 26 -4.48 10.30 0.91
C ILE A 26 -3.82 9.96 2.24
N ASN A 27 -4.51 10.27 3.34
CA ASN A 27 -4.07 9.93 4.68
C ASN A 27 -4.16 8.42 4.95
N THR A 28 -3.33 7.92 5.88
CA THR A 28 -3.22 6.49 6.18
C THR A 28 -4.48 5.90 6.82
N ASP A 29 -5.26 6.69 7.56
CA ASP A 29 -6.56 6.32 8.12
C ASP A 29 -7.62 6.09 7.04
N ILE A 30 -7.70 6.99 6.05
CA ILE A 30 -8.57 6.84 4.88
C ILE A 30 -8.16 5.60 4.09
N MET A 31 -6.86 5.40 3.89
CA MET A 31 -6.33 4.23 3.19
C MET A 31 -6.69 2.93 3.92
N ALA A 32 -6.56 2.89 5.25
CA ALA A 32 -6.95 1.75 6.07
C ALA A 32 -8.44 1.42 5.90
N GLY A 33 -9.30 2.44 5.90
CA GLY A 33 -10.73 2.29 5.63
C GLY A 33 -11.03 1.72 4.23
N LEU A 34 -10.37 2.24 3.19
CA LEU A 34 -10.56 1.78 1.80
C LEU A 34 -10.04 0.34 1.57
N LEU A 35 -8.98 -0.03 2.29
CA LEU A 35 -8.38 -1.36 2.21
C LEU A 35 -9.10 -2.38 3.10
N GLU A 36 -9.93 -1.92 4.05
CA GLU A 36 -10.59 -2.72 5.09
C GLU A 36 -9.58 -3.44 6.00
N VAL A 37 -8.54 -2.73 6.40
CA VAL A 37 -7.48 -3.25 7.29
C VAL A 37 -7.23 -2.30 8.47
N PRO A 38 -6.62 -2.77 9.56
CA PRO A 38 -6.22 -1.88 10.66
C PRO A 38 -5.23 -0.81 10.20
N LEU A 39 -5.33 0.40 10.75
CA LEU A 39 -4.38 1.49 10.50
C LEU A 39 -2.93 1.06 10.78
N GLU A 40 -2.72 0.38 11.90
CA GLU A 40 -1.40 -0.14 12.30
C GLU A 40 -0.79 -1.05 11.23
N LEU A 41 -1.61 -1.80 10.47
CA LEU A 41 -1.11 -2.63 9.39
C LEU A 41 -0.54 -1.77 8.25
N ILE A 42 -1.20 -0.66 7.89
CA ILE A 42 -0.70 0.27 6.87
C ILE A 42 0.64 0.87 7.27
N GLU A 43 0.76 1.30 8.53
CA GLU A 43 1.99 1.86 9.08
C GLU A 43 3.13 0.82 9.07
N ASN A 44 2.85 -0.41 9.48
CA ASN A 44 3.82 -1.50 9.47
C ASN A 44 4.23 -1.91 8.06
N VAL A 45 3.31 -1.93 7.09
CA VAL A 45 3.63 -2.18 5.68
C VAL A 45 4.51 -1.06 5.12
N TYR A 46 4.18 0.19 5.41
CA TYR A 46 4.97 1.34 4.95
C TYR A 46 6.39 1.34 5.54
N ALA A 47 6.53 0.94 6.80
CA ALA A 47 7.80 0.72 7.47
C ALA A 47 8.56 -0.54 6.99
N GLY A 48 7.96 -1.38 6.14
CA GLY A 48 8.56 -2.61 5.64
C GLY A 48 8.59 -3.76 6.65
N LYS A 49 7.80 -3.68 7.72
CA LYS A 49 7.70 -4.69 8.79
C LYS A 49 6.62 -5.74 8.54
N ALA A 50 5.66 -5.44 7.66
CA ALA A 50 4.55 -6.32 7.33
C ALA A 50 4.24 -6.31 5.81
N LEU A 51 3.37 -7.22 5.40
CA LEU A 51 2.79 -7.24 4.06
C LEU A 51 1.26 -7.24 4.15
N LEU A 52 0.64 -6.54 3.21
CA LEU A 52 -0.76 -6.78 2.89
C LEU A 52 -0.92 -8.16 2.25
N ASP A 53 -2.05 -8.81 2.52
CA ASP A 53 -2.46 -10.00 1.79
C ASP A 53 -2.76 -9.68 0.32
N ASP A 54 -3.00 -10.71 -0.50
CA ASP A 54 -3.16 -10.51 -1.94
C ASP A 54 -4.42 -9.68 -2.27
N ASN A 55 -5.50 -9.79 -1.48
CA ASN A 55 -6.72 -9.01 -1.67
C ASN A 55 -6.49 -7.51 -1.39
N SER A 56 -5.92 -7.19 -0.24
CA SER A 56 -5.60 -5.83 0.18
C SER A 56 -4.51 -5.21 -0.70
N SER A 57 -3.55 -6.02 -1.16
CA SER A 57 -2.55 -5.61 -2.17
C SER A 57 -3.21 -5.21 -3.49
N LEU A 58 -4.20 -5.97 -3.95
CA LEU A 58 -4.94 -5.65 -5.17
C LEU A 58 -5.77 -4.37 -4.99
N LYS A 59 -6.40 -4.18 -3.83
CA LYS A 59 -7.10 -2.92 -3.52
C LYS A 59 -6.13 -1.73 -3.52
N LEU A 60 -4.94 -1.88 -2.95
CA LEU A 60 -3.90 -0.84 -2.94
C LEU A 60 -3.46 -0.47 -4.36
N LEU A 61 -3.25 -1.47 -5.22
CA LEU A 61 -2.94 -1.25 -6.64
C LEU A 61 -4.06 -0.47 -7.34
N LYS A 62 -5.33 -0.84 -7.10
CA LYS A 62 -6.49 -0.14 -7.68
C LYS A 62 -6.57 1.31 -7.22
N LEU A 63 -6.32 1.58 -5.94
CA LEU A 63 -6.28 2.95 -5.41
C LEU A 63 -5.24 3.79 -6.14
N ILE A 64 -4.01 3.28 -6.29
CA ILE A 64 -2.99 3.97 -7.08
C ILE A 64 -3.47 4.21 -8.51
N ALA A 65 -3.98 3.19 -9.19
CA ALA A 65 -4.36 3.33 -10.60
C ALA A 65 -5.50 4.35 -10.81
N ILE A 66 -6.45 4.45 -9.88
CA ILE A 66 -7.56 5.40 -9.96
C ILE A 66 -7.09 6.83 -9.70
N TYR A 67 -6.21 7.01 -8.72
CA TYR A 67 -5.83 8.35 -8.25
C TYR A 67 -4.53 8.89 -8.84
N SER A 68 -3.69 8.05 -9.47
CA SER A 68 -2.57 8.51 -10.28
C SER A 68 -3.12 9.11 -11.58
N LYS A 69 -3.45 10.41 -11.56
CA LYS A 69 -3.71 11.10 -12.82
C LYS A 69 -2.44 11.04 -13.67
N PRO A 70 -2.52 10.62 -14.95
CA PRO A 70 -1.42 10.85 -15.87
C PRO A 70 -1.24 12.35 -16.01
N SER A 71 -0.06 12.84 -15.64
CA SER A 71 0.42 14.19 -15.93
C SER A 71 0.73 14.33 -17.41
#